data_AF-A0A956JJD9-F1
#
_entry.id   AF-A0A956JJD9-F1
#
_cell.length_a   1.000
_cell.length_b   1.000
_cell.length_c   1.000
_cell.angle_alpha   90.00
_cell.angle_beta   90.00
_cell.angle_gamma   90.00
#
_symmetry.space_group_name_H-M   'P 1'
#
loop_
_entity.id
_entity.type
_entity.pdbx_description
1 polymer ?
#
loop_
_entity_poly.entity_id
_entity_poly.type
_entity_poly.pdbx_seq_one_letter_code
_entity_poly.pdbx_strand_id
1 'polypeptide(L)'
;MSRRRQGAWALAYVAALAIGVGIGCNYNPPEYPIFGTEKDDISCADGIDNDADGLVDCDDSDCLVLSHLCGEDVPVIPPYEREDRYDLCIDQIDNDDDGQFDCGDRKCQGIREVCCSRENTNETCSDGIDNDGNSYTDCGDFACRNSPYVTVCDDREDGDLTCNDGVDNDGDGDVDCDDSECVGLPGCEKPEDSL
;
A
#
# COMPACT_ATOMS: atom_id res chain seq x y z
N MET A 1 -10.35 77.93 33.70
CA MET A 1 -9.88 77.47 35.03
C MET A 1 -10.26 76.00 35.19
N SER A 2 -9.29 75.16 35.59
CA SER A 2 -9.40 73.82 36.21
C SER A 2 -10.21 72.72 35.48
N ARG A 3 -9.60 71.78 34.77
CA ARG A 3 -8.93 70.52 35.21
C ARG A 3 -9.78 69.56 36.06
N ARG A 4 -10.14 68.42 35.47
CA ARG A 4 -10.14 67.05 36.04
C ARG A 4 -9.60 66.15 34.92
N ARG A 5 -8.36 65.61 34.89
CA ARG A 5 -7.78 64.48 35.66
C ARG A 5 -8.83 63.37 35.83
N GLN A 6 -8.68 62.13 35.38
CA GLN A 6 -7.56 61.17 35.41
C GLN A 6 -7.82 60.12 34.29
N GLY A 7 -6.85 59.67 33.51
CA GLY A 7 -5.98 58.54 33.86
C GLY A 7 -6.29 57.35 32.94
N ALA A 8 -5.47 57.10 31.92
CA ALA A 8 -5.48 55.86 31.17
C ALA A 8 -4.02 55.42 30.99
N TRP A 9 -3.69 54.35 31.69
CA TRP A 9 -2.40 53.69 31.69
C TRP A 9 -2.17 52.98 30.36
N ALA A 10 -0.90 52.94 29.98
CA ALA A 10 -0.19 52.04 29.07
C ALA A 10 -1.00 50.94 28.35
N LEU A 11 -0.67 50.70 27.08
CA LEU A 11 -0.13 49.40 26.66
C LEU A 11 0.53 49.51 25.28
N ALA A 12 1.63 48.78 25.18
CA ALA A 12 2.69 48.82 24.17
C ALA A 12 2.22 48.58 22.72
N TYR A 13 2.81 49.32 21.79
CA TYR A 13 2.81 48.97 20.36
C TYR A 13 3.83 47.85 20.14
N VAL A 14 3.34 46.78 19.50
CA VAL A 14 4.01 45.52 19.23
C VAL A 14 5.27 45.73 18.39
N ALA A 15 6.38 45.12 18.85
CA ALA A 15 7.62 44.97 18.11
C ALA A 15 7.43 43.99 16.94
N ALA A 16 7.61 44.46 15.72
CA ALA A 16 7.79 43.57 14.58
C ALA A 16 9.24 43.05 14.58
N LEU A 17 9.39 41.81 15.02
CA LEU A 17 10.62 41.01 14.96
C LEU A 17 10.99 40.75 13.50
N ALA A 18 12.11 41.31 13.05
CA ALA A 18 12.87 40.76 11.93
C ALA A 18 14.15 40.13 12.50
N ILE A 19 14.00 38.94 13.09
CA ILE A 19 15.12 38.02 13.30
C ILE A 19 14.96 36.97 12.22
N GLY A 20 15.76 37.10 11.17
CA GLY A 20 15.98 36.02 10.21
C GLY A 20 16.62 34.86 10.94
N VAL A 21 15.80 33.91 11.39
CA VAL A 21 16.25 32.56 11.64
C VAL A 21 16.22 31.88 10.28
N GLY A 22 17.41 31.62 9.73
CA GLY A 22 17.56 30.65 8.66
C GLY A 22 17.10 29.30 9.19
N ILE A 23 15.83 28.99 8.99
CA ILE A 23 15.34 27.62 8.97
C ILE A 23 15.72 27.17 7.56
N GLY A 24 16.89 26.52 7.44
CA GLY A 24 17.13 25.67 6.29
C GLY A 24 15.89 24.78 6.14
N CYS A 25 15.37 24.67 4.92
CA CYS A 25 14.15 23.94 4.64
C CYS A 25 14.18 22.63 5.42
N ASN A 26 13.23 22.48 6.34
CA ASN A 26 12.91 21.19 6.90
C ASN A 26 12.37 20.39 5.72
N TYR A 27 13.25 19.64 5.05
CA TYR A 27 12.91 18.85 3.89
C TYR A 27 12.02 17.71 4.41
N ASN A 28 10.72 17.90 4.23
CA ASN A 28 9.74 16.84 4.43
C ASN A 28 9.64 16.16 3.05
N PRO A 29 10.07 14.88 2.92
CA PRO A 29 9.87 14.17 1.67
C PRO A 29 8.37 14.18 1.36
N PRO A 30 7.97 14.36 0.09
CA PRO A 30 6.57 14.40 -0.26
C PRO A 30 5.94 13.03 -0.05
N GLU A 31 4.64 13.08 0.23
CA GLU A 31 3.78 11.94 0.53
C GLU A 31 3.57 11.00 -0.67
N TYR A 32 4.14 11.33 -1.83
CA TYR A 32 4.12 10.59 -3.08
C TYR A 32 5.44 10.82 -3.82
N PRO A 33 5.93 9.84 -4.61
CA PRO A 33 7.25 9.91 -5.22
C PRO A 33 7.43 11.17 -6.06
N ILE A 34 8.55 11.86 -5.84
CA ILE A 34 8.97 12.97 -6.69
C ILE A 34 9.43 12.30 -7.98
N PHE A 35 8.65 12.40 -9.06
CA PHE A 35 9.05 11.96 -10.39
C PHE A 35 10.54 12.31 -10.66
N GLY A 36 11.38 11.31 -10.49
CA GLY A 36 12.84 11.28 -10.56
C GLY A 36 13.25 10.07 -11.40
N THR A 37 14.55 9.76 -11.49
CA THR A 37 15.10 9.01 -12.63
C THR A 37 15.32 7.53 -12.31
N GLU A 38 14.29 6.80 -11.85
CA GLU A 38 14.29 5.34 -11.63
C GLU A 38 13.14 4.70 -12.45
N LYS A 39 13.20 4.78 -13.79
CA LYS A 39 12.07 4.35 -14.63
C LYS A 39 12.41 3.83 -16.02
N ASP A 40 13.68 3.79 -16.36
CA ASP A 40 14.13 3.20 -17.62
C ASP A 40 15.06 2.03 -17.33
N ASP A 41 15.22 1.14 -18.30
CA ASP A 41 16.05 -0.06 -18.16
C ASP A 41 17.51 0.25 -17.74
N ILE A 42 17.98 1.49 -17.90
CA ILE A 42 19.33 1.86 -17.48
C ILE A 42 19.33 2.23 -16.00
N SER A 43 18.37 3.05 -15.55
CA SER A 43 18.28 3.42 -14.13
C SER A 43 17.97 2.21 -13.24
N CYS A 44 17.06 1.35 -13.69
CA CYS A 44 16.53 0.22 -12.91
C CYS A 44 17.44 -1.01 -12.84
N ALA A 45 18.71 -0.86 -13.22
CA ALA A 45 19.70 -1.94 -13.20
C ALA A 45 21.15 -1.42 -13.02
N ASP A 46 21.33 -0.17 -12.61
CA ASP A 46 22.65 0.43 -12.42
C ASP A 46 23.16 0.37 -10.97
N GLY A 47 22.33 -0.12 -10.03
CA GLY A 47 22.66 -0.26 -8.62
C GLY A 47 22.67 1.07 -7.86
N ILE A 48 22.04 2.11 -8.40
CA ILE A 48 22.02 3.46 -7.83
C ILE A 48 20.56 3.91 -7.65
N ASP A 49 20.25 4.31 -6.42
CA ASP A 49 19.04 5.07 -6.07
C ASP A 49 19.05 6.44 -6.79
N ASN A 50 18.53 6.48 -8.02
CA ASN A 50 18.67 7.61 -8.94
C ASN A 50 17.67 8.74 -8.64
N ASP A 51 16.67 8.53 -7.79
CA ASP A 51 15.71 9.53 -7.34
C ASP A 51 15.80 9.86 -5.82
N ALA A 52 16.65 9.14 -5.10
CA ALA A 52 17.04 9.30 -3.70
C ALA A 52 15.90 9.03 -2.70
N ASP A 53 15.01 8.09 -3.01
CA ASP A 53 13.90 7.70 -2.15
C ASP A 53 14.25 6.55 -1.17
N GLY A 54 15.40 5.92 -1.36
CA GLY A 54 15.95 4.84 -0.54
C GLY A 54 15.71 3.43 -1.08
N LEU A 55 15.05 3.30 -2.23
CA LEU A 55 14.92 2.07 -3.00
C LEU A 55 15.92 2.08 -4.17
N VAL A 56 16.25 0.90 -4.72
CA VAL A 56 17.29 0.75 -5.74
C VAL A 56 16.86 -0.32 -6.75
N ASP A 57 17.02 -0.03 -8.05
CA ASP A 57 16.76 -0.99 -9.13
C ASP A 57 15.36 -1.63 -9.00
N CYS A 58 15.24 -2.95 -9.12
CA CYS A 58 13.96 -3.66 -9.02
C CYS A 58 13.37 -3.72 -7.60
N ASP A 59 14.08 -3.23 -6.58
CA ASP A 59 13.48 -2.99 -5.26
C ASP A 59 12.73 -1.64 -5.23
N ASP A 60 12.91 -0.79 -6.24
CA ASP A 60 12.19 0.46 -6.45
C ASP A 60 10.85 0.23 -7.18
N SER A 61 9.77 0.74 -6.58
CA SER A 61 8.44 0.67 -7.16
C SER A 61 8.28 1.48 -8.45
N ASP A 62 9.10 2.51 -8.66
CA ASP A 62 9.09 3.31 -9.89
C ASP A 62 9.62 2.51 -11.10
N CYS A 63 10.50 1.54 -10.85
CA CYS A 63 11.00 0.61 -11.86
C CYS A 63 9.94 -0.34 -12.38
N LEU A 64 8.98 -0.72 -11.54
CA LEU A 64 7.88 -1.60 -11.94
C LEU A 64 6.98 -0.95 -13.00
N VAL A 65 6.93 0.39 -13.07
CA VAL A 65 5.96 1.12 -13.91
C VAL A 65 6.40 1.29 -15.37
N LEU A 66 7.71 1.30 -15.65
CA LEU A 66 8.24 1.65 -16.98
C LEU A 66 9.51 0.89 -17.40
N SER A 67 10.19 0.20 -16.49
CA SER A 67 11.34 -0.65 -16.82
C SER A 67 10.85 -2.02 -17.30
N HIS A 68 11.54 -2.59 -18.28
CA HIS A 68 11.26 -3.95 -18.78
C HIS A 68 12.21 -5.00 -18.17
N LEU A 69 12.99 -4.64 -17.15
CA LEU A 69 14.02 -5.51 -16.55
C LEU A 69 13.58 -6.18 -15.25
N CYS A 70 12.50 -5.73 -14.63
CA CYS A 70 12.06 -6.19 -13.32
C CYS A 70 10.84 -7.10 -13.48
N GLY A 71 10.95 -8.36 -13.04
CA GLY A 71 9.90 -9.37 -13.24
C GLY A 71 10.40 -10.78 -13.59
N GLU A 72 11.59 -11.17 -13.12
CA GLU A 72 12.12 -12.51 -13.39
C GLU A 72 11.45 -13.57 -12.49
N ASP A 73 10.24 -14.00 -12.85
CA ASP A 73 9.81 -15.36 -12.61
C ASP A 73 8.93 -15.85 -13.78
N VAL A 74 9.58 -16.40 -14.81
CA VAL A 74 8.92 -17.04 -15.95
C VAL A 74 9.00 -18.56 -15.78
N PRO A 75 8.06 -19.23 -15.10
CA PRO A 75 7.77 -20.62 -15.42
C PRO A 75 7.38 -20.66 -16.90
N VAL A 76 7.78 -21.69 -17.64
CA VAL A 76 7.57 -21.78 -19.11
C VAL A 76 6.06 -21.69 -19.44
N ILE A 77 5.55 -20.50 -19.72
CA ILE A 77 4.11 -20.29 -19.96
C ILE A 77 3.78 -20.67 -21.41
N PRO A 78 2.84 -21.60 -21.65
CA PRO A 78 2.20 -21.76 -22.95
C PRO A 78 1.20 -20.62 -23.20
N PRO A 79 0.76 -20.40 -24.45
CA PRO A 79 1.15 -19.21 -25.23
C PRO A 79 0.83 -17.87 -24.53
N TYR A 80 1.70 -16.87 -24.69
CA TYR A 80 1.47 -15.43 -24.44
C TYR A 80 -0.02 -15.06 -24.35
N GLU A 81 -0.51 -14.90 -23.12
CA GLU A 81 -1.85 -14.34 -22.90
C GLU A 81 -1.73 -12.82 -22.79
N ARG A 82 -2.83 -12.09 -22.60
CA ARG A 82 -2.75 -10.65 -22.32
C ARG A 82 -2.92 -10.46 -20.83
N GLU A 83 -2.10 -9.60 -20.23
CA GLU A 83 -2.20 -9.25 -18.82
C GLU A 83 -3.19 -8.09 -18.60
N ASP A 84 -4.46 -8.33 -18.95
CA ASP A 84 -5.52 -7.30 -18.87
C ASP A 84 -6.72 -7.72 -18.00
N ARG A 85 -6.49 -8.71 -17.13
CA ARG A 85 -7.53 -9.36 -16.34
C ARG A 85 -7.13 -9.46 -14.87
N TYR A 86 -8.11 -9.33 -13.98
CA TYR A 86 -7.94 -9.34 -12.52
C TYR A 86 -6.98 -10.43 -12.01
N ASP A 87 -7.22 -11.69 -12.39
CA ASP A 87 -6.45 -12.86 -11.95
C ASP A 87 -5.02 -12.92 -12.49
N LEU A 88 -4.74 -12.25 -13.61
CA LEU A 88 -3.41 -12.15 -14.23
C LEU A 88 -2.63 -10.92 -13.78
N CYS A 89 -3.29 -9.96 -13.13
CA CYS A 89 -2.70 -8.70 -12.67
C CYS A 89 -2.39 -8.71 -11.15
N ILE A 90 -2.47 -9.87 -10.51
CA ILE A 90 -2.17 -10.08 -9.08
C ILE A 90 -1.34 -11.34 -8.82
N ASP A 91 -0.89 -12.02 -9.88
CA ASP A 91 -0.24 -13.32 -9.77
C ASP A 91 1.29 -13.23 -9.74
N GLN A 92 1.85 -12.01 -9.79
CA GLN A 92 3.29 -11.72 -9.78
C GLN A 92 4.03 -12.34 -10.96
N ILE A 93 3.33 -12.57 -12.07
CA ILE A 93 3.87 -13.15 -13.29
C ILE A 93 3.66 -12.17 -14.43
N ASP A 94 4.74 -11.87 -15.16
CA ASP A 94 4.67 -11.19 -16.46
C ASP A 94 4.04 -12.16 -17.47
N ASN A 95 2.72 -12.09 -17.59
CA ASN A 95 1.91 -13.04 -18.33
C ASN A 95 1.94 -12.77 -19.84
N ASP A 96 2.48 -11.62 -20.25
CA ASP A 96 2.61 -11.24 -21.65
C ASP A 96 4.04 -10.93 -22.14
N ASP A 97 5.04 -11.21 -21.29
CA ASP A 97 6.49 -11.16 -21.53
C ASP A 97 6.94 -9.78 -22.04
N ASP A 98 6.29 -8.73 -21.53
CA ASP A 98 6.62 -7.35 -21.89
C ASP A 98 7.54 -6.67 -20.88
N GLY A 99 7.93 -7.38 -19.81
CA GLY A 99 8.85 -6.96 -18.77
C GLY A 99 8.18 -6.14 -17.66
N GLN A 100 6.86 -6.01 -17.68
CA GLN A 100 6.06 -5.48 -16.59
C GLN A 100 5.10 -6.58 -16.09
N PHE A 101 4.69 -6.51 -14.82
CA PHE A 101 3.73 -7.45 -14.25
C PHE A 101 2.88 -6.75 -13.19
N ASP A 102 1.71 -7.31 -12.90
CA ASP A 102 0.73 -6.80 -11.96
C ASP A 102 0.53 -5.27 -12.11
N CYS A 103 0.58 -4.51 -11.02
CA CYS A 103 0.40 -3.06 -11.08
C CYS A 103 1.53 -2.27 -11.71
N GLY A 104 2.65 -2.94 -11.97
CA GLY A 104 3.69 -2.43 -12.85
C GLY A 104 3.22 -2.34 -14.30
N ASP A 105 2.40 -3.29 -14.76
CA ASP A 105 1.90 -3.27 -16.14
C ASP A 105 0.81 -2.19 -16.35
N ARG A 106 1.04 -1.34 -17.35
CA ARG A 106 0.06 -0.38 -17.87
C ARG A 106 -1.29 -0.99 -18.25
N LYS A 107 -1.33 -2.26 -18.67
CA LYS A 107 -2.56 -2.97 -19.01
C LYS A 107 -3.38 -3.29 -17.76
N CYS A 108 -2.72 -3.61 -16.65
CA CYS A 108 -3.32 -3.82 -15.34
C CYS A 108 -3.75 -2.52 -14.63
N GLN A 109 -3.10 -1.39 -14.90
CA GLN A 109 -3.50 -0.07 -14.38
C GLN A 109 -4.93 0.36 -14.79
N GLY A 110 -5.50 -0.26 -15.83
CA GLY A 110 -6.91 -0.08 -16.19
C GLY A 110 -7.90 -0.70 -15.20
N ILE A 111 -7.44 -1.60 -14.33
CA ILE A 111 -8.22 -2.28 -13.29
C ILE A 111 -8.04 -1.50 -11.99
N ARG A 112 -8.98 -0.59 -11.73
CA ARG A 112 -8.87 0.37 -10.63
C ARG A 112 -8.77 -0.31 -9.27
N GLU A 113 -9.49 -1.42 -9.15
CA GLU A 113 -9.59 -2.26 -7.95
C GLU A 113 -8.26 -2.95 -7.60
N VAL A 114 -7.33 -3.07 -8.55
CA VAL A 114 -6.04 -3.74 -8.35
C VAL A 114 -4.92 -2.72 -8.13
N CYS A 115 -4.84 -1.66 -8.95
CA CYS A 115 -3.64 -0.81 -9.01
C CYS A 115 -3.84 0.65 -8.68
N CYS A 116 -5.08 1.08 -8.47
CA CYS A 116 -5.41 2.45 -8.08
C CYS A 116 -6.40 2.49 -6.91
N SER A 117 -6.56 1.37 -6.20
CA SER A 117 -7.42 1.32 -5.03
C SER A 117 -6.77 2.14 -3.91
N ARG A 118 -7.49 3.15 -3.44
CA ARG A 118 -7.19 3.85 -2.18
C ARG A 118 -7.89 3.19 -0.99
N GLU A 119 -8.47 2.02 -1.23
CA GLU A 119 -9.30 1.25 -0.32
C GLU A 119 -8.77 -0.20 -0.29
N ASN A 120 -7.53 -0.34 0.19
CA ASN A 120 -6.78 -1.60 0.18
C ASN A 120 -5.95 -1.82 1.45
N THR A 121 -6.27 -1.08 2.53
CA THR A 121 -5.68 -1.29 3.86
C THR A 121 -6.77 -1.55 4.89
N ASN A 122 -6.44 -2.17 6.01
CA ASN A 122 -7.40 -2.37 7.11
C ASN A 122 -8.08 -1.08 7.55
N GLU A 123 -7.35 0.04 7.59
CA GLU A 123 -7.91 1.34 7.96
C GLU A 123 -8.93 1.85 6.95
N THR A 124 -8.60 1.78 5.66
CA THR A 124 -9.47 2.29 4.57
C THR A 124 -10.64 1.36 4.27
N CYS A 125 -10.50 0.08 4.60
CA CYS A 125 -11.55 -0.94 4.45
C CYS A 125 -12.46 -1.09 5.68
N SER A 126 -12.37 -0.18 6.66
CA SER A 126 -13.23 -0.21 7.86
C SER A 126 -13.65 1.16 8.40
N ASP A 127 -13.42 2.22 7.62
CA ASP A 127 -13.69 3.61 8.04
C ASP A 127 -15.09 4.12 7.64
N GLY A 128 -15.85 3.33 6.86
CA GLY A 128 -17.18 3.70 6.39
C GLY A 128 -17.17 4.65 5.18
N ILE A 129 -16.03 4.79 4.50
CA ILE A 129 -15.83 5.72 3.38
C ILE A 129 -15.41 4.93 2.12
N ASP A 130 -16.09 5.20 1.00
CA ASP A 130 -15.64 4.82 -0.35
C ASP A 130 -14.41 5.65 -0.72
N ASN A 131 -13.23 5.14 -0.38
CA ASN A 131 -11.95 5.86 -0.47
C ASN A 131 -11.44 5.92 -1.92
N ASP A 132 -11.87 4.99 -2.77
CA ASP A 132 -11.50 4.97 -4.18
C ASP A 132 -12.55 5.63 -5.11
N GLY A 133 -13.79 5.79 -4.65
CA GLY A 133 -14.92 6.41 -5.36
C GLY A 133 -15.63 5.49 -6.36
N ASN A 134 -15.67 4.17 -6.16
CA ASN A 134 -16.30 3.19 -7.06
C ASN A 134 -17.73 2.81 -6.65
N SER A 135 -18.27 3.44 -5.61
CA SER A 135 -19.59 3.20 -4.99
C SER A 135 -19.72 1.91 -4.18
N TYR A 136 -18.62 1.23 -3.92
CA TYR A 136 -18.50 0.21 -2.89
C TYR A 136 -17.79 0.82 -1.67
N THR A 137 -17.95 0.21 -0.49
CA THR A 137 -17.46 0.79 0.76
C THR A 137 -17.06 -0.33 1.70
N ASP A 138 -15.90 -0.19 2.33
CA ASP A 138 -15.30 -1.13 3.25
C ASP A 138 -15.25 -2.54 2.64
N CYS A 139 -15.61 -3.57 3.41
CA CYS A 139 -15.70 -4.96 2.96
C CYS A 139 -16.79 -5.21 1.89
N GLY A 140 -17.61 -4.21 1.58
CA GLY A 140 -18.46 -4.21 0.40
C GLY A 140 -17.69 -4.01 -0.90
N ASP A 141 -16.47 -3.46 -0.83
CA ASP A 141 -15.54 -3.25 -1.93
C ASP A 141 -14.76 -4.52 -2.30
N PHE A 142 -14.59 -4.74 -3.61
CA PHE A 142 -13.81 -5.86 -4.15
C PHE A 142 -12.32 -5.76 -3.84
N ALA A 143 -11.77 -4.54 -3.85
CA ALA A 143 -10.39 -4.27 -3.48
C ALA A 143 -10.13 -4.58 -2.01
N CYS A 144 -11.11 -4.41 -1.12
CA CYS A 144 -11.00 -4.81 0.27
C CYS A 144 -11.13 -6.32 0.46
N ARG A 145 -12.23 -6.92 0.02
CA ARG A 145 -12.55 -8.35 0.29
C ARG A 145 -11.64 -9.37 -0.41
N ASN A 146 -10.91 -8.96 -1.44
CA ASN A 146 -10.03 -9.85 -2.21
C ASN A 146 -8.56 -9.42 -2.13
N SER A 147 -8.25 -8.39 -1.33
CA SER A 147 -6.84 -8.01 -1.09
C SER A 147 -6.22 -8.98 -0.09
N PRO A 148 -5.06 -9.59 -0.41
CA PRO A 148 -4.33 -10.43 0.53
C PRO A 148 -3.73 -9.64 1.72
N TYR A 149 -3.82 -8.31 1.69
CA TYR A 149 -3.28 -7.41 2.71
C TYR A 149 -4.35 -6.80 3.63
N VAL A 150 -5.63 -7.06 3.35
CA VAL A 150 -6.77 -6.57 4.14
C VAL A 150 -7.36 -7.72 4.93
N THR A 151 -7.17 -7.70 6.25
CA THR A 151 -7.68 -8.71 7.18
C THR A 151 -8.99 -8.30 7.85
N VAL A 152 -9.34 -7.01 7.83
CA VAL A 152 -10.56 -6.50 8.49
C VAL A 152 -11.86 -6.98 7.82
N CYS A 153 -11.74 -7.51 6.60
CA CYS A 153 -12.84 -8.03 5.80
C CYS A 153 -12.80 -9.54 5.66
N ASP A 154 -11.86 -10.18 6.34
CA ASP A 154 -11.68 -11.62 6.26
C ASP A 154 -12.64 -12.28 7.25
N ASP A 155 -13.84 -12.57 6.76
CA ASP A 155 -14.78 -13.46 7.43
C ASP A 155 -14.35 -14.93 7.23
N ARG A 156 -13.06 -15.22 7.00
CA ARG A 156 -12.57 -16.55 6.64
C ARG A 156 -11.46 -16.99 7.58
N GLU A 157 -11.55 -18.25 7.95
CA GLU A 157 -10.60 -18.92 8.81
C GLU A 157 -9.61 -19.76 7.99
N ASP A 158 -9.04 -19.18 6.92
CA ASP A 158 -8.13 -19.89 6.00
C ASP A 158 -6.76 -19.22 5.83
N GLY A 159 -6.46 -18.19 6.64
CA GLY A 159 -5.22 -17.42 6.61
C GLY A 159 -4.33 -17.66 7.83
N ASP A 160 -3.01 -17.52 7.68
CA ASP A 160 -2.07 -17.70 8.81
C ASP A 160 -2.32 -16.70 9.95
N LEU A 161 -2.92 -15.54 9.67
CA LEU A 161 -3.29 -14.55 10.69
C LEU A 161 -4.68 -14.78 11.31
N THR A 162 -5.62 -15.39 10.59
CA THR A 162 -6.97 -15.68 11.10
C THR A 162 -7.02 -17.02 11.84
N CYS A 163 -6.11 -17.94 11.51
CA CYS A 163 -6.00 -19.25 12.16
C CYS A 163 -5.14 -19.26 13.45
N ASN A 164 -4.75 -18.09 13.98
CA ASN A 164 -3.96 -18.01 15.21
C ASN A 164 -4.25 -16.77 16.07
N ASP A 165 -5.36 -16.07 15.84
CA ASP A 165 -5.72 -14.84 16.54
C ASP A 165 -6.69 -15.04 17.72
N GLY A 166 -7.22 -16.26 17.89
CA GLY A 166 -8.16 -16.61 18.95
C GLY A 166 -9.60 -16.17 18.68
N VAL A 167 -9.94 -15.87 17.42
CA VAL A 167 -11.26 -15.41 16.98
C VAL A 167 -11.83 -16.39 15.95
N ASP A 168 -13.10 -16.74 16.11
CA ASP A 168 -13.93 -17.39 15.09
C ASP A 168 -14.29 -16.33 14.04
N ASN A 169 -13.47 -16.24 13.01
CA ASN A 169 -13.52 -15.21 11.97
C ASN A 169 -14.63 -15.52 10.96
N ASP A 170 -14.96 -16.80 10.72
CA ASP A 170 -16.01 -17.19 9.78
C ASP A 170 -17.40 -17.43 10.40
N GLY A 171 -17.46 -17.48 11.73
CA GLY A 171 -18.67 -17.57 12.53
C GLY A 171 -19.29 -18.96 12.56
N ASP A 172 -18.55 -20.01 12.20
CA ASP A 172 -19.05 -21.38 12.18
C ASP A 172 -19.02 -22.07 13.57
N GLY A 173 -18.25 -21.48 14.50
CA GLY A 173 -18.14 -21.87 15.90
C GLY A 173 -16.87 -22.65 16.26
N ASP A 174 -16.04 -23.01 15.29
CA ASP A 174 -14.67 -23.47 15.51
C ASP A 174 -13.70 -22.25 15.51
N VAL A 175 -12.50 -22.40 16.08
CA VAL A 175 -11.56 -21.28 16.32
C VAL A 175 -10.12 -21.73 16.06
N ASP A 176 -9.34 -20.93 15.35
CA ASP A 176 -7.94 -21.14 15.02
C ASP A 176 -7.70 -22.56 14.46
N CYS A 177 -6.68 -23.26 14.96
CA CYS A 177 -6.35 -24.62 14.56
C CYS A 177 -7.38 -25.70 14.96
N ASP A 178 -8.45 -25.34 15.65
CA ASP A 178 -9.60 -26.22 15.85
C ASP A 178 -10.60 -26.11 14.68
N ASP A 179 -10.50 -25.06 13.85
CA ASP A 179 -11.22 -24.87 12.60
C ASP A 179 -10.68 -25.79 11.49
N SER A 180 -11.59 -26.28 10.63
CA SER A 180 -11.28 -27.26 9.60
C SER A 180 -10.65 -26.65 8.35
N GLU A 181 -10.84 -25.35 8.15
CA GLU A 181 -10.36 -24.52 7.07
C GLU A 181 -8.89 -24.11 7.34
N CYS A 182 -8.48 -24.05 8.60
CA CYS A 182 -7.09 -23.83 9.05
C CYS A 182 -6.14 -25.03 8.86
N VAL A 183 -6.66 -26.19 8.45
CA VAL A 183 -5.87 -27.43 8.38
C VAL A 183 -4.77 -27.32 7.31
N GLY A 184 -3.52 -27.52 7.74
CA GLY A 184 -2.35 -27.52 6.86
C GLY A 184 -1.69 -26.16 6.67
N LEU A 185 -2.18 -25.12 7.36
CA LEU A 185 -1.47 -23.84 7.46
C LEU A 185 -0.27 -23.95 8.41
N PRO A 186 0.81 -23.16 8.18
CA PRO A 186 2.01 -23.20 9.01
C PRO A 186 1.75 -22.98 10.50
N GLY A 187 0.80 -22.10 10.85
CA GLY A 187 0.37 -21.86 12.24
C GLY A 187 -0.26 -23.06 12.94
N CYS A 188 -0.77 -24.04 12.20
CA CYS A 188 -1.55 -25.17 12.71
C CYS A 188 -0.93 -26.55 12.44
N GLU A 189 0.31 -26.60 11.91
CA GLU A 189 1.08 -27.83 11.81
C GLU A 189 1.40 -28.36 13.21
N LYS A 190 0.67 -29.39 13.63
CA LYS A 190 1.07 -30.22 14.78
C LYS A 190 2.41 -30.88 14.39
N PRO A 191 3.47 -30.74 15.21
CA PRO A 191 4.74 -31.39 14.93
C PRO A 191 4.48 -32.87 14.78
N GLU A 192 4.62 -33.31 13.53
CA GLU A 192 4.32 -34.66 13.08
C GLU A 192 5.05 -35.68 13.94
N ASP A 193 4.26 -36.68 14.35
CA ASP A 193 4.63 -37.82 15.18
C ASP A 193 6.02 -38.35 14.83
N SER A 194 7.00 -37.95 15.63
CA SER A 194 8.33 -38.54 15.68
C SER A 194 8.22 -39.95 16.28
N LEU A 195 7.86 -40.92 15.45
CA LEU A 195 7.97 -42.35 15.70
C LEU A 195 9.13 -42.96 14.92
#